data_AF-A0A1D7VL22-F1
#
_entry.id   AF-A0A1D7VL22-F1
#
_cell.length_a   1.000
_cell.length_b   1.000
_cell.length_c   1.000
_cell.angle_alpha   90.00
_cell.angle_beta   90.00
_cell.angle_gamma   90.00
#
_symmetry.space_group_name_H-M   'P 1'
#
loop_
_entity.id
_entity.type
_entity.pdbx_description
1 polymer ?
#
loop_
_entity_poly.entity_id
_entity_poly.type
_entity_poly.pdbx_seq_one_letter_code
_entity_poly.pdbx_strand_id
1 'polypeptide(L)'
;MPSTPERPRRVTLTPDGPLLVEGPVEVSGADGTVVVSRRFVVALCTCRRSRSYPWCDTSHRRRSPPGGHAAGPARCPAADHAPEAADRGAEGTGRAPEGEDR
;
A
#
# COMPACT_ATOMS: atom_id res chain seq x y z
N MET A 1 -14.63 4.62 -16.18
CA MET A 1 -14.10 5.27 -14.96
C MET A 1 -13.46 4.20 -14.12
N PRO A 2 -12.12 4.10 -14.01
CA PRO A 2 -11.54 3.24 -13.00
C PRO A 2 -11.95 3.79 -11.63
N SER A 3 -12.66 2.99 -10.84
CA SER A 3 -13.03 3.36 -9.47
C SER A 3 -11.74 3.41 -8.65
N THR A 4 -11.27 4.61 -8.31
CA THR A 4 -10.20 4.76 -7.33
C THR A 4 -10.75 4.24 -5.99
N PRO A 5 -10.18 3.18 -5.41
CA PRO A 5 -10.67 2.69 -4.13
C PRO A 5 -10.44 3.76 -3.05
N GLU A 6 -11.39 3.91 -2.14
CA GLU A 6 -11.33 4.89 -1.03
C GLU A 6 -10.08 4.70 -0.14
N ARG A 7 -9.49 3.51 -0.15
CA ARG A 7 -8.20 3.21 0.47
C ARG A 7 -7.26 2.53 -0.53
N PRO A 8 -5.99 2.96 -0.61
CA PRO A 8 -4.96 2.23 -1.34
C PRO A 8 -4.90 0.78 -0.86
N ARG A 9 -4.67 -0.15 -1.79
CA ARG A 9 -4.45 -1.55 -1.42
C ARG A 9 -3.10 -1.70 -0.75
N ARG A 10 -3.10 -2.33 0.43
CA ARG A 10 -1.86 -2.52 1.17
C ARG A 10 -1.03 -3.63 0.58
N VAL A 11 0.23 -3.31 0.31
CA VAL A 11 1.27 -4.25 -0.11
C VAL A 11 2.43 -4.15 0.88
N THR A 12 2.91 -5.28 1.39
CA THR A 12 4.03 -5.36 2.34
C THR A 12 5.14 -6.23 1.76
N LEU A 13 6.33 -5.66 1.63
CA LEU A 13 7.55 -6.37 1.28
C LEU A 13 8.11 -7.09 2.51
N THR A 14 8.41 -8.37 2.37
CA THR A 14 9.13 -9.12 3.41
C THR A 14 10.57 -9.40 2.94
N PRO A 15 11.60 -9.11 3.77
CA PRO A 15 12.98 -9.47 3.45
C PRO A 15 13.10 -10.97 3.17
N ASP A 16 13.73 -11.32 2.06
CA ASP A 16 13.92 -12.71 1.60
C ASP A 16 12.65 -13.58 1.53
N GLY A 17 11.49 -12.93 1.52
CA GLY A 17 10.19 -13.58 1.66
C GLY A 17 9.19 -13.14 0.59
N PRO A 18 7.92 -13.55 0.73
CA PRO A 18 6.87 -13.21 -0.21
C PRO A 18 6.48 -11.72 -0.17
N LEU A 19 5.81 -11.27 -1.23
CA LEU A 19 5.06 -10.03 -1.23
C LEU A 19 3.68 -10.30 -0.61
N LEU A 20 3.35 -9.64 0.50
CA LEU A 20 2.03 -9.76 1.12
C LEU A 20 1.09 -8.69 0.55
N VAL A 21 -0.05 -9.11 0.02
CA VAL A 21 -1.06 -8.23 -0.59
C VAL A 21 -2.38 -8.41 0.14
N GLU A 22 -3.02 -7.31 0.50
CA GLU A 22 -4.40 -7.30 0.97
C GLU A 22 -5.33 -7.74 -0.16
N GLY A 23 -6.05 -8.84 0.05
CA GLY A 23 -6.90 -9.45 -0.95
C GLY A 23 -8.35 -8.99 -0.92
N PRO A 24 -9.20 -9.53 -1.81
CA PRO A 24 -8.89 -10.56 -2.80
C PRO A 24 -7.95 -10.05 -3.91
N VAL A 25 -7.20 -10.96 -4.54
CA VAL A 25 -6.22 -10.62 -5.59
C VAL A 25 -6.43 -11.51 -6.81
N GLU A 26 -6.46 -10.88 -7.98
CA GLU A 26 -6.28 -11.52 -9.29
C GLU A 26 -4.84 -11.30 -9.77
N VAL A 27 -4.19 -12.35 -10.25
CA VAL A 27 -2.80 -12.31 -10.74
C VAL A 27 -2.78 -12.78 -12.18
N SER A 28 -2.30 -11.91 -13.08
CA SER A 28 -2.04 -12.22 -14.49
C SER A 28 -0.58 -12.65 -14.68
N GLY A 29 -0.36 -13.85 -15.22
CA GLY A 29 0.94 -14.35 -15.65
C GLY A 29 1.34 -13.82 -17.04
N ALA A 30 2.64 -13.90 -17.34
CA ALA A 30 3.17 -13.52 -18.66
C ALA A 30 2.74 -14.46 -19.79
N ASP A 31 2.30 -15.67 -19.44
CA ASP A 31 1.72 -16.68 -20.33
C ASP A 31 0.21 -16.46 -20.59
N GLY A 32 -0.36 -15.38 -20.05
CA GLY A 32 -1.78 -15.08 -20.13
C GLY A 32 -2.64 -15.85 -19.13
N THR A 33 -2.04 -16.65 -18.23
CA THR A 33 -2.80 -17.30 -17.16
C THR A 33 -3.32 -16.27 -16.17
N VAL A 34 -4.55 -16.47 -15.68
CA VAL A 34 -5.14 -15.64 -14.64
C VAL A 34 -5.57 -16.54 -13.49
N VAL A 35 -5.08 -16.23 -12.29
CA VAL A 35 -5.43 -16.96 -11.08
C VAL A 35 -5.91 -16.01 -9.99
N VAL A 36 -6.92 -16.43 -9.25
CA VAL A 36 -7.59 -15.61 -8.24
C VAL A 36 -7.45 -16.24 -6.86
N SER A 37 -7.10 -15.42 -5.87
CA SER A 37 -7.16 -15.78 -4.45
C SER A 37 -8.18 -14.90 -3.75
N ARG A 38 -9.13 -15.52 -3.06
CA ARG A 38 -10.16 -14.83 -2.25
C ARG A 38 -9.77 -14.61 -0.79
N ARG A 39 -8.52 -14.91 -0.42
CA ARG A 39 -8.03 -14.71 0.95
C ARG A 39 -7.86 -13.22 1.23
N PHE A 40 -8.08 -12.82 2.49
CA PHE A 40 -7.89 -11.44 2.93
C PHE A 40 -6.44 -10.97 2.90
N VAL A 41 -5.48 -11.91 3.01
CA VAL A 41 -4.05 -11.66 2.80
C VAL A 41 -3.51 -12.76 1.89
N VAL A 42 -2.79 -12.34 0.85
CA VAL A 42 -2.23 -13.21 -0.18
C VAL A 42 -0.72 -13.05 -0.21
N ALA A 43 0.01 -14.17 -0.15
CA ALA A 43 1.46 -14.18 -0.26
C ALA A 43 1.89 -14.54 -1.68
N LEU A 44 2.43 -13.58 -2.42
CA LEU A 44 2.96 -13.79 -3.78
C LEU A 44 4.44 -14.17 -3.72
N CYS A 45 4.81 -15.14 -4.55
CA CYS A 45 6.17 -15.66 -4.64
C CYS A 45 7.07 -14.69 -5.40
N THR A 46 8.10 -14.19 -4.73
CA THR A 46 9.17 -13.37 -5.32
C THR A 46 10.40 -14.20 -5.70
N CYS A 47 10.58 -15.39 -5.10
CA CYS A 47 11.78 -16.21 -5.29
C CYS A 47 11.71 -17.18 -6.48
N ARG A 48 10.56 -17.29 -7.16
CA ARG A 48 10.27 -18.18 -8.31
C ARG A 48 10.53 -19.69 -8.10
N ARG A 49 10.66 -20.14 -6.86
CA ARG A 49 10.85 -21.57 -6.52
C ARG A 49 9.58 -22.28 -6.06
N SER A 50 8.46 -21.56 -6.00
CA SER A 50 7.19 -22.14 -5.56
C SER A 50 6.70 -23.17 -6.56
N ARG A 51 6.24 -24.32 -6.06
CA ARG A 51 5.55 -25.33 -6.87
C ARG A 51 4.12 -24.93 -7.21
N SER A 52 3.59 -23.92 -6.52
CA SER A 52 2.26 -23.35 -6.74
C SER A 52 2.35 -21.89 -7.18
N TYR A 53 3.36 -21.55 -8.00
CA TYR A 53 3.50 -20.21 -8.55
C TYR A 53 2.18 -19.74 -9.18
N PRO A 54 1.69 -18.52 -8.91
CA PRO A 54 2.37 -17.37 -8.27
C PRO A 54 2.29 -17.33 -6.73
N TRP A 55 1.66 -18.29 -6.07
CA TRP A 55 1.50 -18.30 -4.61
C TRP A 55 2.76 -18.73 -3.89
N CYS A 56 3.07 -18.14 -2.73
CA CYS A 56 4.17 -18.58 -1.89
C CYS A 56 3.82 -19.88 -1.15
N ASP A 57 4.65 -20.90 -1.31
CA ASP A 57 4.56 -22.22 -0.66
C ASP A 57 5.67 -22.45 0.38
N THR A 58 6.29 -21.35 0.87
CA THR A 58 7.47 -21.33 1.75
C THR A 58 8.80 -21.83 1.15
N SER A 59 8.86 -22.16 -0.15
CA SER A 59 10.11 -22.56 -0.83
C SER A 59 11.24 -21.52 -0.73
N HIS A 60 10.94 -20.26 -0.39
CA HIS A 60 11.94 -19.23 -0.15
C HIS A 60 12.89 -19.59 1.02
N ARG A 61 12.40 -20.28 2.06
CA ARG A 61 13.15 -20.62 3.27
C ARG A 61 14.28 -21.62 3.05
N ARG A 62 14.26 -22.34 1.93
CA ARG A 62 15.32 -23.31 1.56
C ARG A 62 16.62 -22.63 1.08
N ARG A 63 16.69 -21.30 1.11
CA ARG A 63 17.95 -20.54 0.96
C ARG A 63 18.66 -20.53 2.31
N SER A 64 19.93 -20.91 2.36
CA SER A 64 20.86 -20.25 3.29
C SER A 64 20.92 -18.77 2.87
N PRO A 65 20.86 -17.81 3.81
CA PRO A 65 20.85 -16.40 3.44
C PRO A 65 22.14 -16.08 2.68
N PRO A 66 22.11 -15.34 1.55
CA PRO A 66 23.29 -14.56 1.22
C PRO A 66 23.50 -13.60 2.38
N GLY A 67 24.71 -13.56 2.96
CA GLY A 67 25.01 -12.74 4.14
C GLY A 67 24.43 -11.33 3.98
N GLY A 68 23.48 -10.97 4.84
CA GLY A 68 22.73 -9.73 4.71
C GLY A 68 21.86 -9.52 5.94
N HIS A 69 22.26 -8.54 6.75
CA HIS A 69 21.64 -8.06 7.97
C HIS A 69 20.11 -8.12 7.94
N ALA A 70 19.52 -8.57 9.05
CA ALA A 70 18.08 -8.53 9.29
C ALA A 70 17.56 -7.10 9.09
N ALA A 71 17.12 -6.79 7.88
CA ALA A 71 16.43 -5.55 7.60
C ALA A 71 15.10 -5.64 8.36
N GLY A 72 14.93 -4.75 9.34
CA GLY A 72 13.61 -4.48 9.90
C GLY A 72 12.60 -4.15 8.79
N PRO A 73 11.30 -4.10 9.09
CA PRO A 73 10.29 -3.82 8.07
C PRO A 73 10.70 -2.56 7.31
N ALA A 74 10.88 -2.68 6.00
CA ALA A 74 11.14 -1.53 5.14
C ALA A 74 10.00 -0.54 5.35
N ARG A 75 10.28 0.55 6.05
CA ARG A 75 9.31 1.63 6.23
C ARG A 75 9.30 2.39 4.92
N CYS A 76 8.21 2.28 4.16
CA CYS A 76 7.93 3.27 3.13
C CYS A 76 7.79 4.63 3.83
N PRO A 77 8.49 5.70 3.40
CA PRO A 77 8.16 7.03 3.84
C PRO A 77 6.69 7.29 3.49
N ALA A 78 5.91 7.79 4.44
CA ALA A 78 4.51 8.11 4.23
C ALA A 78 4.41 9.07 3.03
N ALA A 79 3.63 8.69 2.03
CA ALA A 79 3.35 9.57 0.91
C ALA A 79 2.68 10.84 1.43
N ASP A 80 3.30 11.99 1.14
CA ASP A 80 2.73 13.31 1.36
C ASP A 80 1.43 13.44 0.56
N HIS A 81 0.29 13.33 1.23
CA HIS A 81 -0.98 13.86 0.75
C HIS A 81 -1.48 14.90 1.75
N ALA A 82 -1.20 16.16 1.44
CA ALA A 82 -1.83 17.30 2.07
C ALA A 82 -3.36 17.22 1.86
N PRO A 83 -4.19 17.56 2.86
CA PRO A 83 -5.59 17.80 2.61
C PRO A 83 -5.71 19.13 1.84
N GLU A 84 -6.21 19.09 0.60
CA GLU A 84 -6.75 20.30 -0.04
C GLU A 84 -7.96 20.74 0.77
N ALA A 85 -7.77 21.78 1.58
CA ALA A 85 -8.83 22.45 2.30
C ALA A 85 -9.69 23.20 1.29
N ALA A 86 -10.97 22.83 1.28
CA ALA A 86 -12.01 23.39 0.44
C ALA A 86 -12.03 24.92 0.42
N ASP A 87 -12.10 25.44 -0.80
CA ASP A 87 -12.62 26.76 -1.13
C ASP A 87 -13.97 26.98 -0.44
N ARG A 88 -14.02 27.94 0.48
CA ARG A 88 -15.26 28.56 0.96
C ARG A 88 -15.08 30.07 0.87
N GLY A 89 -15.48 30.62 -0.27
CA GLY A 89 -15.78 32.04 -0.42
C GLY A 89 -17.14 32.42 0.19
N ALA A 90 -17.29 33.75 0.37
CA ALA A 90 -18.48 34.55 0.72
C ALA A 90 -18.84 34.64 2.23
N GLU A 91 -19.22 35.78 2.84
CA GLU A 91 -19.43 37.20 2.47
C GLU A 91 -19.77 37.98 3.76
N GLY A 92 -19.43 39.29 3.84
CA GLY A 92 -20.05 40.38 4.64
C GLY A 92 -20.15 40.23 6.18
N THR A 93 -20.08 41.24 7.04
CA THR A 93 -20.33 42.69 6.99
C THR A 93 -19.56 43.31 8.18
N GLY A 94 -18.83 44.42 8.09
CA GLY A 94 -19.39 45.76 8.22
C GLY A 94 -19.15 46.39 9.62
N ARG A 95 -18.48 47.56 9.62
CA ARG A 95 -18.48 48.65 10.61
C ARG A 95 -17.34 48.72 11.66
N ALA A 96 -16.47 49.73 11.48
CA ALA A 96 -15.72 50.44 12.53
C ALA A 96 -16.49 51.75 12.89
N PRO A 97 -16.06 52.64 13.82
CA PRO A 97 -14.93 52.60 14.77
C PRO A 97 -15.28 53.14 16.20
N GLU A 98 -14.23 53.31 17.05
CA GLU A 98 -14.04 54.27 18.18
C GLU A 98 -14.61 54.01 19.60
N GLY A 99 -13.77 54.31 20.63
CA GLY A 99 -14.25 54.74 21.97
C GLY A 99 -13.52 54.22 23.22
N GLU A 100 -12.45 54.92 23.64
CA GLU A 100 -12.03 55.32 25.01
C GLU A 100 -12.59 54.62 26.28
N ASP A 101 -11.72 54.13 27.20
CA ASP A 101 -11.71 54.48 28.65
C ASP A 101 -10.50 53.84 29.41
N ARG A 102 -9.72 54.72 30.07
CA ARG A 102 -8.78 54.54 31.23
C ARG A 102 -7.36 54.02 31.04
#